data_AF-A0A7S0QAC3-F1
#
_entry.id   AF-A0A7S0QAC3-F1
#
_cell.length_a   1.000
_cell.length_b   1.000
_cell.length_c   1.000
_cell.angle_alpha   90.00
_cell.angle_beta   90.00
_cell.angle_gamma   90.00
#
_symmetry.space_group_name_H-M   'P 1'
#
loop_
_entity.id
_entity.type
_entity.pdbx_description
1 polymer ?
#
loop_
_entity_poly.entity_id
_entity_poly.type
_entity_poly.pdbx_seq_one_letter_code
_entity_poly.pdbx_strand_id
1 'polypeptide(L)'
;AVFHATIKNEAQLDSAKDSTMKDCDAETAALLQGQGARFLVSSAFNLPILSANAAFTALTTFLPDQYTGCGLKVLYCVGTDTSLLEETVMKAMSGSQAACGVFLTGHQILMQVNCLPIQHTQIGSCVLCVASPVPSPTEAEIHRAGAIISSQAPYHILAVGDEWKELLKYSSDEMLGRSLKLLQGPSTDYESFKDLMDAVRSCLFYETTLSIHRKDGSPCTVCLRLRPIENPSAPGTIVIQAETELLHTPAPPAADHQCHLDPSLLALLSSLQLGAACDEPARPHPDE
;
A
#
# COMPACT_ATOMS: atom_id res chain seq x y z
N ALA A 1 -14.50 5.49 -32.33
CA ALA A 1 -14.41 5.84 -33.77
C ALA A 1 -14.11 7.33 -34.05
N VAL A 2 -14.21 8.25 -33.09
CA VAL A 2 -13.91 9.69 -33.33
C VAL A 2 -12.52 10.13 -32.78
N PHE A 3 -11.83 9.28 -32.02
CA PHE A 3 -10.47 9.57 -31.52
C PHE A 3 -9.33 9.20 -32.50
N HIS A 4 -9.67 8.58 -33.64
CA HIS A 4 -8.69 7.95 -34.55
C HIS A 4 -8.23 8.85 -35.71
N ALA A 5 -8.71 10.10 -35.80
CA ALA A 5 -8.51 10.95 -36.98
C ALA A 5 -7.38 11.99 -36.84
N THR A 6 -6.83 12.22 -35.64
CA THR A 6 -5.87 13.31 -35.43
C THR A 6 -4.40 12.88 -35.54
N ILE A 7 -4.10 11.57 -35.58
CA ILE A 7 -2.73 11.03 -35.60
C ILE A 7 -2.30 10.59 -37.02
N LYS A 8 -2.55 11.40 -38.05
CA LYS A 8 -2.12 11.06 -39.43
C LYS A 8 -1.36 12.14 -40.20
N ASN A 9 -1.10 13.30 -39.62
CA ASN A 9 -0.56 14.44 -40.39
C ASN A 9 0.88 14.87 -40.09
N GLU A 10 1.68 14.09 -39.37
CA GLU A 10 3.11 14.41 -39.16
C GLU A 10 4.08 13.41 -39.80
N ALA A 11 3.59 12.51 -40.65
CA ALA A 11 4.41 11.53 -41.37
C ALA A 11 4.89 12.08 -42.72
N GLN A 12 5.64 13.19 -42.71
CA GLN A 12 6.46 13.58 -43.87
C GLN A 12 7.54 14.60 -43.46
N LEU A 13 8.59 14.14 -42.78
CA LEU A 13 9.89 14.80 -42.83
C LEU A 13 11.06 13.84 -42.49
N ASP A 14 11.88 13.65 -43.52
CA ASP A 14 13.32 13.35 -43.54
C ASP A 14 13.85 11.94 -43.25
N SER A 15 14.34 11.35 -44.35
CA SER A 15 15.16 10.15 -44.53
C SER A 15 16.55 10.19 -43.87
N ALA A 16 16.74 11.01 -42.84
CA ALA A 16 17.90 10.99 -41.94
C ALA A 16 17.56 10.38 -40.55
N LYS A 17 16.28 10.10 -40.27
CA LYS A 17 15.82 9.48 -39.00
C LYS A 17 15.91 7.95 -38.97
N ASP A 18 16.04 7.30 -40.13
CA ASP A 18 15.92 5.83 -40.24
C ASP A 18 17.16 5.06 -39.73
N SER A 19 18.36 5.68 -39.74
CA SER A 19 19.57 5.07 -39.16
C SER A 19 19.60 5.24 -37.64
N THR A 20 19.30 6.44 -37.13
CA THR A 20 19.25 6.70 -35.68
C THR A 20 18.12 5.95 -34.97
N MET A 21 16.96 5.77 -35.61
CA MET A 21 15.89 4.94 -35.04
C MET A 21 16.27 3.46 -35.00
N LYS A 22 16.90 2.92 -36.06
CA LYS A 22 17.38 1.52 -36.06
C LYS A 22 18.46 1.27 -35.02
N ASP A 23 19.35 2.23 -34.80
CA ASP A 23 20.40 2.14 -33.79
C ASP A 23 19.82 2.24 -32.36
N CYS A 24 18.82 3.11 -32.14
CA CYS A 24 18.06 3.16 -30.88
C CYS A 24 17.29 1.87 -30.59
N ASP A 25 16.70 1.24 -31.62
CA ASP A 25 16.01 -0.05 -31.48
C ASP A 25 16.98 -1.19 -31.15
N ALA A 26 18.18 -1.18 -31.75
CA ALA A 26 19.22 -2.16 -31.46
C ALA A 26 19.81 -2.00 -30.05
N GLU A 27 20.07 -0.76 -29.61
CA GLU A 27 20.53 -0.46 -28.24
C GLU A 27 19.47 -0.85 -27.20
N THR A 28 18.21 -0.51 -27.45
CA THR A 28 17.06 -0.92 -26.61
C THR A 28 16.98 -2.44 -26.49
N ALA A 29 17.10 -3.15 -27.61
CA ALA A 29 17.10 -4.61 -27.62
C ALA A 29 18.29 -5.18 -26.82
N ALA A 30 19.49 -4.62 -26.95
CA ALA A 30 20.67 -5.07 -26.21
C ALA A 30 20.51 -4.91 -24.68
N LEU A 31 19.95 -3.79 -24.22
CA LEU A 31 19.68 -3.55 -22.80
C LEU A 31 18.66 -4.56 -22.21
N LEU A 32 17.71 -5.00 -23.04
CA LEU A 32 16.64 -5.93 -22.67
C LEU A 32 17.02 -7.42 -22.79
N GLN A 33 18.16 -7.77 -23.42
CA GLN A 33 18.60 -9.16 -23.65
C GLN A 33 19.09 -9.91 -22.40
N GLY A 34 19.24 -9.25 -21.25
CA GLY A 34 19.75 -9.90 -20.04
C GLY A 34 18.69 -10.72 -19.28
N GLN A 35 19.15 -11.42 -18.24
CA GLN A 35 18.28 -12.24 -17.38
C GLN A 35 17.26 -11.41 -16.60
N GLY A 36 16.13 -12.04 -16.30
CA GLY A 36 15.02 -11.46 -15.54
C GLY A 36 14.02 -10.69 -16.39
N ALA A 37 12.93 -10.26 -15.75
CA ALA A 37 11.98 -9.33 -16.36
C ALA A 37 12.63 -7.94 -16.45
N ARG A 38 12.74 -7.39 -17.65
CA ARG A 38 13.41 -6.10 -17.89
C ARG A 38 12.50 -5.17 -18.65
N PHE A 39 12.51 -3.91 -18.28
CA PHE A 39 11.82 -2.84 -18.98
C PHE A 39 12.60 -1.53 -18.89
N LEU A 40 12.43 -0.69 -19.90
CA LEU A 40 13.09 0.61 -20.01
C LEU A 40 12.11 1.73 -19.76
N VAL A 41 12.52 2.71 -18.97
CA VAL A 41 11.72 3.88 -18.62
C VAL A 41 12.44 5.14 -19.08
N SER A 42 11.73 6.02 -19.79
CA SER A 42 12.26 7.31 -20.24
C SER A 42 12.09 8.39 -19.18
N SER A 43 12.98 9.37 -19.16
CA SER A 43 12.84 10.60 -18.35
C SER A 43 11.84 11.61 -18.94
N ALA A 44 11.09 11.24 -19.99
CA ALA A 44 10.03 12.09 -20.53
C ALA A 44 8.90 12.29 -19.50
N PHE A 45 8.02 13.25 -19.79
CA PHE A 45 6.87 13.53 -18.94
C PHE A 45 6.05 12.26 -18.66
N ASN A 46 5.72 12.04 -17.39
CA ASN A 46 5.00 10.85 -16.88
C ASN A 46 5.78 9.52 -16.91
N LEU A 47 7.10 9.55 -17.09
CA LEU A 47 7.98 8.37 -17.03
C LEU A 47 7.48 7.18 -17.88
N PRO A 48 7.35 7.36 -19.21
CA PRO A 48 6.75 6.33 -20.04
C PRO A 48 7.64 5.10 -20.15
N ILE A 49 7.03 3.92 -20.10
CA ILE A 49 7.69 2.65 -20.40
C ILE A 49 7.95 2.59 -21.90
N LEU A 50 9.22 2.53 -22.31
CA LEU A 50 9.61 2.52 -23.71
C LEU A 50 9.44 1.14 -24.34
N SER A 51 9.90 0.10 -23.62
CA SER A 51 9.86 -1.29 -24.08
C SER A 51 10.17 -2.22 -22.92
N ALA A 52 9.77 -3.48 -23.05
CA ALA A 52 10.08 -4.53 -22.09
C ALA A 52 10.34 -5.87 -22.79
N ASN A 53 11.03 -6.78 -22.10
CA ASN A 53 11.32 -8.10 -22.64
C ASN A 53 10.16 -9.09 -22.37
N ALA A 54 10.21 -10.25 -23.03
CA ALA A 54 9.19 -11.29 -22.88
C ALA A 54 9.04 -11.78 -21.42
N ALA A 55 10.11 -11.75 -20.63
CA ALA A 55 10.07 -12.13 -19.22
C ALA A 55 9.24 -11.14 -18.38
N PHE A 56 9.26 -9.84 -18.72
CA PHE A 56 8.40 -8.85 -18.10
C PHE A 56 6.92 -9.06 -18.44
N THR A 57 6.62 -9.34 -19.72
CA THR A 57 5.26 -9.73 -20.14
C THR A 57 4.80 -10.98 -19.40
N ALA A 58 5.67 -11.99 -19.24
CA ALA A 58 5.34 -13.21 -18.50
C ALA A 58 5.10 -12.97 -17.00
N LEU A 59 5.88 -12.07 -16.38
CA LEU A 59 5.76 -11.73 -14.96
C LEU A 59 4.49 -10.91 -14.67
N THR A 60 4.20 -9.94 -15.51
CA THR A 60 3.11 -8.96 -15.28
C THR A 60 1.79 -9.36 -15.93
N THR A 61 1.82 -10.28 -16.89
CA THR A 61 0.73 -10.65 -17.81
C THR A 61 0.26 -9.52 -18.73
N PHE A 62 0.84 -8.32 -18.63
CA PHE A 62 0.54 -7.22 -19.52
C PHE A 62 1.19 -7.40 -20.89
N LEU A 63 0.41 -7.12 -21.93
CA LEU A 63 0.89 -7.10 -23.31
C LEU A 63 1.58 -5.76 -23.65
N PRO A 64 2.54 -5.74 -24.59
CA PRO A 64 3.28 -4.53 -24.95
C PRO A 64 2.42 -3.31 -25.31
N ASP A 65 1.29 -3.52 -25.97
CA ASP A 65 0.33 -2.47 -26.34
C ASP A 65 -0.38 -1.84 -25.13
N GLN A 66 -0.36 -2.51 -23.96
CA GLN A 66 -0.99 -2.03 -22.73
C GLN A 66 -0.07 -1.14 -21.89
N TYR A 67 1.25 -1.27 -22.02
CA TYR A 67 2.22 -0.50 -21.21
C TYR A 67 3.13 0.42 -22.03
N THR A 68 3.35 0.16 -23.32
CA THR A 68 4.29 0.95 -24.13
C THR A 68 3.78 2.38 -24.30
N GLY A 69 4.59 3.36 -23.92
CA GLY A 69 4.24 4.77 -23.91
C GLY A 69 3.37 5.20 -22.72
N CYS A 70 2.93 4.26 -21.88
CA CYS A 70 2.18 4.56 -20.66
C CYS A 70 3.13 4.88 -19.50
N GLY A 71 2.68 5.74 -18.58
CA GLY A 71 3.40 5.98 -17.34
C GLY A 71 3.35 4.79 -16.39
N LEU A 72 4.22 4.80 -15.37
CA LEU A 72 4.42 3.69 -14.43
C LEU A 72 3.17 3.28 -13.64
N LYS A 73 2.19 4.19 -13.53
CA LYS A 73 0.91 3.93 -12.87
C LYS A 73 0.11 2.77 -13.47
N VAL A 74 0.38 2.40 -14.72
CA VAL A 74 -0.23 1.22 -15.34
C VAL A 74 0.11 -0.08 -14.60
N LEU A 75 1.21 -0.11 -13.84
CA LEU A 75 1.68 -1.31 -13.13
C LEU A 75 1.08 -1.47 -11.73
N TYR A 76 0.44 -0.45 -11.16
CA TYR A 76 0.07 -0.41 -9.74
C TYR A 76 -1.32 -0.95 -9.44
N CYS A 77 -1.43 -1.80 -8.41
CA CYS A 77 -2.73 -2.16 -7.85
C CYS A 77 -3.27 -1.13 -6.83
N VAL A 78 -4.56 -1.26 -6.48
CA VAL A 78 -5.19 -0.48 -5.41
C VAL A 78 -4.49 -0.75 -4.07
N GLY A 79 -3.87 0.28 -3.50
CA GLY A 79 -3.14 0.20 -2.23
C GLY A 79 -1.61 0.26 -2.35
N THR A 80 -1.07 0.23 -3.57
CA THR A 80 0.34 0.54 -3.82
C THR A 80 0.58 2.05 -3.66
N ASP A 81 1.66 2.43 -2.98
CA ASP A 81 2.12 3.81 -2.98
C ASP A 81 2.61 4.18 -4.38
N THR A 82 1.80 4.98 -5.10
CA THR A 82 2.02 5.27 -6.52
C THR A 82 3.27 6.10 -6.79
N SER A 83 3.85 6.72 -5.75
CA SER A 83 5.00 7.60 -5.88
C SER A 83 6.33 6.86 -5.76
N LEU A 84 6.35 5.67 -5.13
CA LEU A 84 7.60 5.02 -4.76
C LEU A 84 8.44 4.58 -5.97
N LEU A 85 7.83 3.94 -6.97
CA LEU A 85 8.57 3.52 -8.17
C LEU A 85 8.96 4.73 -9.03
N GLU A 86 8.13 5.77 -9.10
CA GLU A 86 8.47 7.03 -9.78
C GLU A 86 9.70 7.68 -9.13
N GLU A 87 9.71 7.82 -7.80
CA GLU A 87 10.86 8.34 -7.03
C GLU A 87 12.11 7.48 -7.19
N THR A 88 11.95 6.16 -7.19
CA THR A 88 13.05 5.20 -7.38
C THR A 88 13.67 5.31 -8.77
N VAL A 89 12.83 5.45 -9.81
CA VAL A 89 13.28 5.72 -11.18
C VAL A 89 13.99 7.06 -11.27
N MET A 90 13.43 8.12 -10.67
CA MET A 90 14.05 9.45 -10.67
C MET A 90 15.41 9.47 -9.95
N LYS A 91 15.56 8.72 -8.86
CA LYS A 91 16.85 8.53 -8.16
C LYS A 91 17.86 7.75 -9.01
N ALA A 92 17.39 6.76 -9.78
CA ALA A 92 18.23 6.10 -10.77
C ALA A 92 18.63 7.04 -11.92
N MET A 93 17.75 7.95 -12.35
CA MET A 93 18.10 8.98 -13.35
C MET A 93 19.18 9.94 -12.85
N SER A 94 19.26 10.22 -11.55
CA SER A 94 20.36 10.99 -10.97
C SER A 94 21.68 10.21 -10.83
N GLY A 95 21.76 8.99 -11.37
CA GLY A 95 22.98 8.17 -11.41
C GLY A 95 23.14 7.20 -10.25
N SER A 96 22.16 7.08 -9.35
CA SER A 96 22.24 6.19 -8.18
C SER A 96 21.32 4.99 -8.33
N GLN A 97 21.85 3.76 -8.29
CA GLN A 97 21.00 2.57 -8.24
C GLN A 97 20.03 2.64 -7.06
N ALA A 98 18.78 2.28 -7.31
CA ALA A 98 17.71 2.28 -6.32
C ALA A 98 16.79 1.08 -6.55
N ALA A 99 16.07 0.67 -5.51
CA ALA A 99 15.13 -0.45 -5.60
C ALA A 99 13.89 -0.19 -4.75
N CYS A 100 12.75 -0.70 -5.20
CA CYS A 100 11.50 -0.63 -4.48
C CYS A 100 10.61 -1.84 -4.75
N GLY A 101 9.70 -2.14 -3.82
CA GLY A 101 8.64 -3.12 -4.01
C GLY A 101 7.37 -2.47 -4.57
N VAL A 102 6.72 -3.15 -5.52
CA VAL A 102 5.48 -2.72 -6.17
C VAL A 102 4.52 -3.90 -6.28
N PHE A 103 3.26 -3.75 -5.86
CA PHE A 103 2.26 -4.79 -6.11
C PHE A 103 1.64 -4.62 -7.49
N LEU A 104 1.64 -5.69 -8.27
CA LEU A 104 1.09 -5.69 -9.62
C LEU A 104 -0.45 -5.67 -9.60
N THR A 105 -1.06 -5.02 -10.58
CA THR A 105 -2.49 -5.13 -10.84
C THR A 105 -2.88 -6.56 -11.23
N GLY A 106 -4.03 -7.04 -10.75
CA GLY A 106 -4.61 -8.33 -11.16
C GLY A 106 -3.97 -9.56 -10.52
N HIS A 107 -2.72 -9.44 -10.05
CA HIS A 107 -2.01 -10.46 -9.29
C HIS A 107 -1.43 -9.83 -8.03
N GLN A 108 -1.84 -10.28 -6.83
CA GLN A 108 -1.31 -9.78 -5.56
C GLN A 108 0.13 -10.26 -5.28
N ILE A 109 0.98 -10.12 -6.27
CA ILE A 109 2.39 -10.48 -6.25
C ILE A 109 3.16 -9.19 -6.01
N LEU A 110 3.99 -9.19 -4.97
CA LEU A 110 4.99 -8.16 -4.79
C LEU A 110 6.08 -8.36 -5.83
N MET A 111 6.30 -7.35 -6.65
CA MET A 111 7.40 -7.25 -7.61
C MET A 111 8.46 -6.32 -7.04
N GLN A 112 9.68 -6.83 -6.84
CA GLN A 112 10.83 -5.98 -6.58
C GLN A 112 11.32 -5.40 -7.90
N VAL A 113 11.49 -4.09 -7.96
CA VAL A 113 12.04 -3.39 -9.12
C VAL A 113 13.37 -2.76 -8.73
N ASN A 114 14.43 -3.22 -9.38
CA ASN A 114 15.77 -2.62 -9.29
C ASN A 114 15.96 -1.66 -10.47
N CYS A 115 16.06 -0.37 -10.18
CA CYS A 115 16.28 0.69 -11.15
C CYS A 115 17.79 0.97 -11.27
N LEU A 116 18.33 0.71 -12.45
CA LEU A 116 19.75 0.86 -12.77
C LEU A 116 19.93 2.10 -13.66
N PRO A 117 20.81 3.04 -13.26
CA PRO A 117 21.20 4.14 -14.14
C PRO A 117 21.84 3.58 -15.41
N ILE A 118 21.47 4.13 -16.56
CA ILE A 118 22.19 3.86 -17.81
C ILE A 118 23.03 5.09 -18.14
N GLN A 119 24.31 4.87 -18.43
CA GLN A 119 25.22 5.92 -18.86
C GLN A 119 25.36 5.88 -20.39
N HIS A 120 25.47 7.04 -21.02
CA HIS A 120 25.80 7.20 -22.45
C HIS A 120 24.90 6.41 -23.41
N THR A 121 23.63 6.82 -23.51
CA THR A 121 22.67 6.21 -24.44
C THR A 121 22.39 7.11 -25.64
N GLN A 122 22.07 6.51 -26.80
CA GLN A 122 21.54 7.26 -27.94
C GLN A 122 20.01 7.45 -27.84
N ILE A 123 19.36 6.68 -26.96
CA ILE A 123 17.91 6.70 -26.67
C ILE A 123 17.50 7.93 -25.82
N GLY A 124 18.47 8.72 -25.34
CA GLY A 124 18.24 9.79 -24.37
C GLY A 124 18.16 9.28 -22.93
N SER A 125 17.86 10.18 -21.98
CA SER A 125 17.85 9.84 -20.56
C SER A 125 16.83 8.75 -20.22
N CYS A 126 17.33 7.57 -19.86
CA CYS A 126 16.52 6.40 -19.54
C CYS A 126 17.10 5.58 -18.38
N VAL A 127 16.27 4.72 -17.79
CA VAL A 127 16.61 3.83 -16.68
C VAL A 127 16.25 2.41 -17.06
N LEU A 128 17.18 1.48 -16.81
CA LEU A 128 16.92 0.05 -16.93
C LEU A 128 16.30 -0.44 -15.64
N CYS A 129 15.07 -0.94 -15.71
CA CYS A 129 14.40 -1.55 -14.57
C CYS A 129 14.44 -3.07 -14.71
N VAL A 130 14.92 -3.74 -13.67
CA VAL A 130 14.92 -5.20 -13.56
C VAL A 130 13.89 -5.58 -12.50
N ALA A 131 12.81 -6.22 -12.95
CA ALA A 131 11.75 -6.71 -12.11
C ALA A 131 11.98 -8.19 -11.75
N SER A 132 11.67 -8.53 -10.51
CA SER A 132 11.62 -9.92 -10.04
C SER A 132 10.47 -10.09 -9.06
N PRO A 133 9.72 -11.21 -9.12
CA PRO A 133 8.75 -11.51 -8.08
C PRO A 133 9.48 -11.69 -6.75
N VAL A 134 8.94 -11.11 -5.69
CA VAL A 134 9.37 -11.41 -4.31
C VAL A 134 8.59 -12.64 -3.88
N PRO A 135 9.27 -13.77 -3.59
CA PRO A 135 8.59 -14.95 -3.07
C PRO A 135 7.87 -14.59 -1.76
N SER A 136 6.55 -14.74 -1.76
CA SER A 136 5.72 -14.59 -0.57
C SER A 136 5.74 -15.88 0.24
N PRO A 137 5.80 -15.79 1.58
CA PRO A 137 5.60 -16.95 2.45
C PRO A 137 4.27 -17.64 2.14
N THR A 138 4.27 -18.96 2.17
CA THR A 138 3.07 -19.79 2.04
C THR A 138 2.24 -19.72 3.32
N GLU A 139 0.94 -20.03 3.24
CA GLU A 139 0.03 -20.01 4.39
C GLU A 139 0.49 -20.93 5.54
N ALA A 140 1.12 -22.06 5.21
CA ALA A 140 1.70 -22.97 6.20
C ALA A 140 2.90 -22.40 6.97
N GLU A 141 3.59 -21.41 6.39
CA GLU A 141 4.73 -20.72 7.01
C GLU A 141 4.30 -19.54 7.89
N ILE A 142 3.01 -19.17 7.86
CA ILE A 142 2.45 -18.09 8.67
C ILE A 142 1.92 -18.68 9.97
N HIS A 143 2.37 -18.15 11.11
CA HIS A 143 1.74 -18.47 12.39
C HIS A 143 0.26 -18.06 12.35
N ARG A 144 -0.67 -18.94 12.77
CA ARG A 144 -2.12 -18.78 12.55
C ARG A 144 -2.69 -17.38 12.89
N ALA A 145 -2.19 -16.76 13.96
CA ALA A 145 -2.57 -15.42 14.44
C ALA A 145 -1.66 -14.26 13.97
N GLY A 146 -1.05 -14.37 12.78
CA GLY A 146 -0.06 -13.39 12.34
C GLY A 146 -0.10 -13.02 10.86
N ALA A 147 0.76 -12.07 10.52
CA ALA A 147 1.01 -11.60 9.17
C ALA A 147 2.51 -11.50 8.90
N ILE A 148 2.90 -11.61 7.64
CA ILE A 148 4.26 -11.34 7.20
C ILE A 148 4.29 -10.01 6.46
N ILE A 149 5.23 -9.16 6.81
CA ILE A 149 5.37 -7.80 6.31
C ILE A 149 6.75 -7.65 5.66
N SER A 150 6.82 -6.95 4.54
CA SER A 150 8.09 -6.59 3.91
C SER A 150 8.94 -5.74 4.85
N SER A 151 10.23 -6.07 4.94
CA SER A 151 11.24 -5.21 5.58
C SER A 151 11.60 -3.98 4.74
N GLN A 152 11.15 -3.94 3.49
CA GLN A 152 11.45 -2.86 2.55
C GLN A 152 10.24 -1.96 2.38
N ALA A 153 10.52 -0.66 2.22
CA ALA A 153 9.50 0.32 1.92
C ALA A 153 8.68 -0.10 0.68
N PRO A 154 7.35 0.03 0.74
CA PRO A 154 6.56 0.75 1.76
C PRO A 154 5.99 -0.15 2.87
N TYR A 155 6.67 -1.27 3.19
CA TYR A 155 6.35 -2.20 4.29
C TYR A 155 4.98 -2.85 4.14
N HIS A 156 4.75 -3.40 2.96
CA HIS A 156 3.51 -4.08 2.60
C HIS A 156 3.34 -5.40 3.34
N ILE A 157 2.09 -5.74 3.64
CA ILE A 157 1.68 -7.07 4.07
C ILE A 157 1.83 -8.02 2.87
N LEU A 158 2.63 -9.06 3.05
CA LEU A 158 2.97 -10.08 2.05
C LEU A 158 2.15 -11.35 2.21
N ALA A 159 1.72 -11.63 3.44
CA ALA A 159 0.99 -12.84 3.77
C ALA A 159 0.18 -12.62 5.06
N VAL A 160 -0.97 -13.28 5.18
CA VAL A 160 -1.86 -13.17 6.36
C VAL A 160 -2.43 -14.53 6.74
N GLY A 161 -2.42 -14.84 8.04
CA GLY A 161 -3.02 -16.05 8.60
C GLY A 161 -4.53 -15.94 8.80
N ASP A 162 -5.22 -17.09 8.85
CA ASP A 162 -6.68 -17.17 9.01
C ASP A 162 -7.20 -16.49 10.28
N GLU A 163 -6.58 -16.76 11.44
CA GLU A 163 -7.04 -16.18 12.70
C GLU A 163 -6.87 -14.66 12.72
N TRP A 164 -5.85 -14.14 12.02
CA TRP A 164 -5.64 -12.69 11.87
C TRP A 164 -6.73 -12.04 10.99
N LYS A 165 -7.14 -12.71 9.91
CA LYS A 165 -8.25 -12.28 9.05
C LYS A 165 -9.58 -12.27 9.82
N GLU A 166 -9.85 -13.31 10.60
CA GLU A 166 -11.05 -13.39 11.46
C GLU A 166 -11.05 -12.28 12.51
N LEU A 167 -9.91 -12.05 13.17
CA LEU A 167 -9.75 -11.02 14.18
C LEU A 167 -9.99 -9.61 13.62
N LEU A 168 -9.46 -9.32 12.44
CA LEU A 168 -9.49 -7.97 11.84
C LEU A 168 -10.67 -7.75 10.89
N LYS A 169 -11.38 -8.83 10.52
CA LYS A 169 -12.51 -8.87 9.59
C LYS A 169 -12.18 -8.39 8.17
N TYR A 170 -10.92 -8.51 7.75
CA TYR A 170 -10.49 -8.27 6.37
C TYR A 170 -10.23 -9.60 5.66
N SER A 171 -10.51 -9.66 4.35
CA SER A 171 -10.05 -10.78 3.52
C SER A 171 -8.56 -10.64 3.17
N SER A 172 -7.92 -11.73 2.73
CA SER A 172 -6.54 -11.66 2.22
C SER A 172 -6.39 -10.60 1.13
N ASP A 173 -7.33 -10.56 0.18
CA ASP A 173 -7.30 -9.62 -0.94
C ASP A 173 -7.36 -8.15 -0.50
N GLU A 174 -7.97 -7.86 0.63
CA GLU A 174 -8.07 -6.50 1.16
C GLU A 174 -6.83 -6.07 1.96
N MET A 175 -6.00 -7.02 2.39
CA MET A 175 -4.84 -6.76 3.24
C MET A 175 -3.53 -6.83 2.48
N LEU A 176 -3.38 -7.81 1.58
CA LEU A 176 -2.17 -8.02 0.81
C LEU A 176 -1.84 -6.78 -0.01
N GLY A 177 -0.58 -6.36 0.04
CA GLY A 177 -0.13 -5.13 -0.61
C GLY A 177 -0.51 -3.85 0.12
N ARG A 178 -1.13 -3.91 1.30
CA ARG A 178 -1.38 -2.72 2.12
C ARG A 178 -0.36 -2.61 3.26
N SER A 179 -0.22 -1.40 3.79
CA SER A 179 0.55 -1.15 5.01
C SER A 179 -0.29 -1.45 6.25
N LEU A 180 0.36 -1.86 7.36
CA LEU A 180 -0.28 -1.98 8.69
C LEU A 180 -1.07 -0.73 9.12
N LYS A 181 -0.81 0.43 8.49
CA LYS A 181 -1.60 1.65 8.67
C LYS A 181 -3.11 1.43 8.49
N LEU A 182 -3.52 0.36 7.78
CA LEU A 182 -4.92 -0.04 7.64
C LEU A 182 -5.63 -0.34 8.97
N LEU A 183 -4.88 -0.64 10.03
CA LEU A 183 -5.39 -0.98 11.36
C LEU A 183 -5.64 0.24 12.24
N GLN A 184 -5.21 1.43 11.80
CA GLN A 184 -5.40 2.66 12.55
C GLN A 184 -6.86 3.14 12.45
N GLY A 185 -7.32 3.80 13.50
CA GLY A 185 -8.57 4.55 13.48
C GLY A 185 -8.62 5.57 14.63
N PRO A 186 -9.80 6.14 14.95
CA PRO A 186 -9.92 7.28 15.86
C PRO A 186 -9.32 7.09 17.25
N SER A 187 -9.35 5.86 17.79
CA SER A 187 -8.78 5.53 19.10
C SER A 187 -7.33 5.04 19.06
N THR A 188 -6.70 4.98 17.89
CA THR A 188 -5.32 4.50 17.76
C THR A 188 -4.34 5.58 18.19
N ASP A 189 -3.50 5.28 19.18
CA ASP A 189 -2.40 6.15 19.57
C ASP A 189 -1.35 6.23 18.45
N TYR A 190 -1.20 7.42 17.89
CA TYR A 190 -0.33 7.65 16.73
C TYR A 190 1.16 7.51 17.09
N GLU A 191 1.56 7.90 18.31
CA GLU A 191 2.97 7.80 18.72
C GLU A 191 3.39 6.33 18.85
N SER A 192 2.62 5.52 19.58
CA SER A 192 2.87 4.09 19.69
C SER A 192 2.83 3.38 18.33
N PHE A 193 1.94 3.79 17.43
CA PHE A 193 1.88 3.23 16.07
C PHE A 193 3.08 3.64 15.21
N LYS A 194 3.58 4.87 15.38
CA LYS A 194 4.80 5.33 14.71
C LYS A 194 6.01 4.51 15.17
N ASP A 195 6.15 4.27 16.47
CA ASP A 195 7.23 3.44 17.03
C ASP A 195 7.18 2.00 16.52
N LEU A 196 5.96 1.43 16.41
CA LEU A 196 5.73 0.13 15.75
C LEU A 196 6.28 0.14 14.32
N MET A 197 5.94 1.16 13.52
CA MET A 197 6.44 1.26 12.15
C MET A 197 7.95 1.47 12.10
N ASP A 198 8.54 2.27 12.98
CA ASP A 198 9.99 2.46 13.07
C ASP A 198 10.73 1.15 13.40
N ALA A 199 10.15 0.29 14.23
CA ALA A 199 10.66 -1.06 14.47
C ALA A 199 10.59 -1.96 13.22
N VAL A 200 9.51 -1.87 12.42
CA VAL A 200 9.44 -2.54 11.10
C VAL A 200 10.56 -2.05 10.19
N ARG A 201 10.77 -0.72 10.10
CA ARG A 201 11.83 -0.14 9.24
C ARG A 201 13.22 -0.60 9.66
N SER A 202 13.44 -0.66 10.96
CA SER A 202 14.74 -1.01 11.55
C SER A 202 14.97 -2.52 11.64
N CYS A 203 13.99 -3.34 11.24
CA CYS A 203 14.03 -4.79 11.38
C CYS A 203 14.39 -5.22 12.81
N LEU A 204 13.70 -4.67 13.81
CA LEU A 204 13.92 -4.99 15.22
C LEU A 204 12.76 -5.79 15.81
N PHE A 205 13.07 -6.60 16.83
CA PHE A 205 12.04 -7.14 17.70
C PHE A 205 11.35 -5.98 18.44
N TYR A 206 10.02 -6.00 18.48
CA TYR A 206 9.24 -5.00 19.17
C TYR A 206 7.91 -5.56 19.63
N GLU A 207 7.45 -5.12 20.79
CA GLU A 207 6.18 -5.53 21.38
C GLU A 207 5.48 -4.29 21.93
N THR A 208 4.20 -4.13 21.61
CA THR A 208 3.39 -3.01 22.10
C THR A 208 1.93 -3.38 22.19
N THR A 209 1.19 -2.70 23.07
CA THR A 209 -0.26 -2.79 23.15
C THR A 209 -0.88 -1.60 22.42
N LEU A 210 -1.74 -1.87 21.45
CA LEU A 210 -2.33 -0.86 20.58
C LEU A 210 -3.84 -1.04 20.46
N SER A 211 -4.57 0.07 20.44
CA SER A 211 -5.97 0.09 20.02
C SER A 211 -6.03 0.20 18.50
N ILE A 212 -6.52 -0.85 17.85
CA ILE A 212 -6.70 -0.95 16.41
C ILE A 212 -8.18 -0.99 16.04
N HIS A 213 -8.50 -0.74 14.78
CA HIS A 213 -9.86 -0.80 14.26
C HIS A 213 -9.98 -1.89 13.22
N ARG A 214 -11.00 -2.73 13.36
CA ARG A 214 -11.36 -3.75 12.38
C ARG A 214 -11.99 -3.11 11.15
N LYS A 215 -12.20 -3.91 10.11
CA LYS A 215 -12.90 -3.48 8.89
C LYS A 215 -14.27 -2.86 9.15
N ASP A 216 -15.02 -3.39 10.11
CA ASP A 216 -16.35 -2.88 10.47
C ASP A 216 -16.31 -1.61 11.33
N GLY A 217 -15.12 -1.06 11.57
CA GLY A 217 -14.89 0.12 12.40
C GLY A 217 -14.87 -0.17 13.90
N SER A 218 -15.13 -1.41 14.34
CA SER A 218 -15.10 -1.74 15.76
C SER A 218 -13.67 -1.65 16.31
N PRO A 219 -13.45 -0.93 17.42
CA PRO A 219 -12.15 -0.90 18.05
C PRO A 219 -11.86 -2.21 18.79
N CYS A 220 -10.59 -2.51 18.96
CA CYS A 220 -10.10 -3.59 19.80
C CYS A 220 -8.68 -3.27 20.24
N THR A 221 -8.36 -3.68 21.46
CA THR A 221 -7.02 -3.56 21.99
C THR A 221 -6.30 -4.88 21.84
N VAL A 222 -5.14 -4.83 21.22
CA VAL A 222 -4.32 -6.00 20.91
C VAL A 222 -2.89 -5.80 21.41
N CYS A 223 -2.22 -6.90 21.77
CA CYS A 223 -0.77 -6.93 21.85
C CYS A 223 -0.22 -7.31 20.47
N LEU A 224 0.63 -6.45 19.90
CA LEU A 224 1.30 -6.67 18.62
C LEU A 224 2.78 -6.94 18.88
N ARG A 225 3.26 -8.09 18.38
CA ARG A 225 4.66 -8.52 18.49
C ARG A 225 5.28 -8.65 17.09
N LEU A 226 6.31 -7.86 16.84
CA LEU A 226 7.10 -7.87 15.61
C LEU A 226 8.37 -8.69 15.81
N ARG A 227 8.63 -9.62 14.88
CA ARG A 227 9.83 -10.46 14.86
C ARG A 227 10.45 -10.45 13.47
N PRO A 228 11.68 -9.95 13.31
CA PRO A 228 12.44 -10.14 12.08
C PRO A 228 12.79 -11.62 11.92
N ILE A 229 12.45 -12.19 10.77
CA ILE A 229 12.77 -13.58 10.42
C ILE A 229 13.36 -13.61 9.01
N GLU A 230 14.12 -14.66 8.70
CA GLU A 230 14.49 -14.93 7.31
C GLU A 230 13.23 -15.33 6.51
N ASN A 231 13.12 -14.83 5.28
CA ASN A 231 12.06 -15.21 4.37
C ASN A 231 12.28 -16.67 3.93
N PRO A 232 11.40 -17.61 4.33
CA PRO A 232 11.58 -19.02 4.00
C PRO A 232 11.53 -19.27 2.48
N SER A 233 10.78 -18.44 1.76
CA SER A 233 10.65 -18.52 0.31
C SER A 233 11.78 -17.79 -0.44
N ALA A 234 12.59 -16.99 0.27
CA ALA A 234 13.72 -16.24 -0.29
C ALA A 234 14.88 -16.12 0.71
N PRO A 235 15.72 -17.17 0.83
CA PRO A 235 16.84 -17.20 1.77
C PRO A 235 17.73 -15.97 1.69
N GLY A 236 18.11 -15.42 2.85
CA GLY A 236 18.92 -14.20 2.96
C GLY A 236 18.12 -12.88 2.88
N THR A 237 16.81 -12.92 2.64
CA THR A 237 15.93 -11.75 2.77
C THR A 237 15.28 -11.74 4.14
N ILE A 238 15.18 -10.58 4.79
CA ILE A 238 14.45 -10.43 6.06
C ILE A 238 13.01 -10.01 5.79
N VAL A 239 12.07 -10.60 6.51
CA VAL A 239 10.67 -10.17 6.61
C VAL A 239 10.29 -10.01 8.08
N ILE A 240 9.22 -9.26 8.35
CA ILE A 240 8.74 -9.02 9.70
C ILE A 240 7.49 -9.87 9.93
N GLN A 241 7.56 -10.81 10.86
CA GLN A 241 6.41 -11.53 11.37
C GLN A 241 5.73 -10.68 12.45
N ALA A 242 4.48 -10.30 12.20
CA ALA A 242 3.63 -9.62 13.16
C ALA A 242 2.63 -10.62 13.74
N GLU A 243 2.70 -10.88 15.04
CA GLU A 243 1.74 -11.70 15.79
C GLU A 243 0.82 -10.80 16.59
N THR A 244 -0.48 -11.11 16.59
CA THR A 244 -1.48 -10.34 17.33
C THR A 244 -2.18 -11.20 18.35
N GLU A 245 -2.32 -10.69 19.57
CA GLU A 245 -3.15 -11.28 20.63
C GLU A 245 -4.26 -10.30 21.03
N LEU A 246 -5.51 -10.74 20.97
CA LEU A 246 -6.66 -9.92 21.36
C LEU A 246 -6.73 -9.82 22.89
N LEU A 247 -6.63 -8.61 23.44
CA LEU A 247 -6.72 -8.37 24.87
C LEU A 247 -8.14 -8.04 25.32
N HIS A 248 -8.80 -7.09 24.64
CA HIS A 248 -10.20 -6.76 24.90
C HIS A 248 -10.88 -6.10 23.71
N THR A 249 -12.20 -6.26 23.63
CA THR A 249 -13.09 -5.44 22.81
C THR A 249 -13.87 -4.50 23.72
N PRO A 250 -13.85 -3.18 23.50
CA PRO A 250 -14.76 -2.28 24.21
C PRO A 250 -16.19 -2.77 23.99
N ALA A 251 -16.99 -2.75 25.06
CA ALA A 251 -18.39 -3.11 24.97
C ALA A 251 -19.07 -2.22 23.91
N PRO A 252 -20.01 -2.76 23.11
CA PRO A 252 -20.84 -1.89 22.28
C PRO A 252 -21.42 -0.80 23.19
N PRO A 253 -21.44 0.48 22.76
CA PRO A 253 -22.07 1.52 23.55
C PRO A 253 -23.46 0.99 23.91
N ALA A 254 -23.77 0.95 25.21
CA ALA A 254 -25.08 0.52 25.67
C ALA A 254 -26.08 1.26 24.81
N ALA A 255 -26.89 0.51 24.04
CA ALA A 255 -27.89 1.12 23.17
C ALA A 255 -28.57 2.18 24.03
N ASP A 256 -28.52 3.45 23.63
CA ASP A 256 -29.25 4.50 24.33
C ASP A 256 -30.64 3.94 24.52
N HIS A 257 -30.97 3.57 25.75
CA HIS A 257 -32.32 3.26 26.10
C HIS A 257 -32.98 4.62 26.05
N GLN A 258 -33.37 5.04 24.84
CA GLN A 258 -34.43 6.00 24.67
C GLN A 258 -35.59 5.37 25.42
N CYS A 259 -35.77 5.79 26.67
CA CYS A 259 -36.97 5.58 27.43
C CYS A 259 -38.08 6.17 26.55
N HIS A 260 -38.69 5.34 25.72
CA HIS A 260 -39.98 5.59 25.15
C HIS A 260 -40.93 5.64 26.35
N LEU A 261 -41.04 6.81 26.96
CA LEU A 261 -42.18 7.14 27.80
C LEU A 261 -43.40 6.94 26.91
N ASP A 262 -44.24 5.98 27.31
CA ASP A 262 -45.52 5.71 26.71
C ASP A 262 -46.29 7.05 26.56
N PRO A 263 -46.85 7.38 25.38
CA PRO A 263 -47.67 8.58 25.19
C PRO A 263 -48.79 8.71 26.23
N SER A 264 -49.24 7.58 26.78
CA SER A 264 -50.23 7.49 27.86
C SER A 264 -49.73 8.08 29.20
N LEU A 265 -48.43 7.95 29.49
CA LEU A 265 -47.79 8.47 30.71
C LEU A 265 -47.47 9.98 30.60
N LEU A 266 -47.17 10.46 29.38
CA LEU A 266 -47.00 11.88 29.10
C LEU A 266 -48.30 12.68 29.33
N ALA A 267 -49.47 12.08 29.04
CA ALA A 267 -50.77 12.67 29.33
C ALA A 267 -51.05 12.77 30.85
N LEU A 268 -50.62 11.77 31.62
CA LEU A 268 -50.73 11.75 33.09
C LEU A 268 -49.84 12.80 33.77
N LEU A 269 -48.64 13.04 33.23
CA LEU A 269 -47.74 14.10 33.73
C LEU A 269 -48.26 15.50 33.41
N SER A 270 -48.96 15.69 32.28
CA SER A 270 -49.57 16.97 31.91
C SER A 270 -50.83 17.35 32.70
N SER A 271 -51.46 16.38 33.38
CA SER A 271 -52.67 16.58 34.18
C SER A 271 -52.41 16.78 35.68
N LEU A 272 -51.18 16.50 36.13
CA LEU A 272 -50.70 16.87 37.46
C LEU A 272 -50.20 18.33 37.42
N GLN A 273 -51.11 19.30 37.51
CA GLN A 273 -50.77 20.65 37.96
C GLN A 273 -50.33 20.58 39.43
N LEU A 274 -49.11 20.13 39.72
CA LEU A 274 -48.41 20.60 40.92
C LEU A 274 -47.79 21.95 40.58
N GLY A 275 -48.55 22.98 40.89
CA GLY A 275 -48.00 24.32 41.04
C GLY A 275 -47.07 24.42 42.24
N ALA A 276 -46.32 25.52 42.21
CA ALA A 276 -45.54 26.14 43.28
C ALA A 276 -44.06 25.71 43.41
N ALA A 277 -43.25 26.66 42.93
CA ALA A 277 -42.16 27.31 43.66
C ALA A 277 -40.95 26.47 44.08
N CYS A 278 -39.80 26.78 43.49
CA CYS A 278 -38.55 26.96 44.24
C CYS A 278 -37.74 28.08 43.56
N ASP A 279 -37.64 29.20 44.28
CA ASP A 279 -36.63 30.24 44.13
C ASP A 279 -35.22 29.62 44.03
N GLU A 280 -34.42 30.10 43.08
CA GLU A 280 -32.96 30.01 43.14
C GLU A 280 -32.43 31.07 44.12
N PRO A 281 -31.64 30.70 45.15
CA PRO A 281 -30.70 31.65 45.70
C PRO A 281 -29.40 31.60 44.89
N ALA A 282 -29.06 32.75 44.31
CA ALA A 282 -27.80 33.02 43.65
C ALA A 282 -26.59 32.62 44.52
N ARG A 283 -25.61 31.97 43.90
CA ARG A 283 -24.26 31.79 44.45
C ARG A 283 -23.55 33.15 44.53
N PRO A 284 -22.82 33.45 45.62
CA PRO A 284 -21.71 34.38 45.54
C PRO A 284 -20.40 33.61 45.34
N HIS A 285 -19.64 34.00 44.31
CA HIS A 285 -18.18 34.07 44.43
C HIS A 285 -17.86 35.38 45.18
N PRO A 286 -16.82 35.46 46.02
CA PRO A 286 -15.47 35.67 45.50
C PRO A 286 -14.30 35.10 46.34
N ASP A 287 -13.13 35.26 45.73
CA ASP A 287 -11.74 35.16 46.18
C ASP A 287 -11.44 35.32 47.70
N GLU A 288 -10.57 34.43 48.19
CA GLU A 288 -9.31 34.73 48.90
C GLU A 288 -8.32 33.56 48.75
#